data_AF-D7BP98-F1
#
_entry.id   AF-D7BP98-F1
#
_cell.length_a   1.000
_cell.length_b   1.000
_cell.length_c   1.000
_cell.angle_alpha   90.00
_cell.angle_beta   90.00
_cell.angle_gamma   90.00
#
_symmetry.space_group_name_H-M   'P 1'
#
loop_
_entity.id
_entity.type
_entity.pdbx_description
1 polymer ?
#
loop_
_entity_poly.entity_id
_entity_poly.type
_entity_poly.pdbx_seq_one_letter_code
_entity_poly.pdbx_strand_id
1 'polypeptide(L)'
;MSENLDPQEMNKPQPSQGPAIRALKQLPEVWMHMWHGRTTELFSAIFAKPFFAWVVAGIYVVAYALPASLLMARYIPGPSAFASFNSPERLLGSLLFSEGHYFLMTFGEWFAVFLCLIIGTIASIALRVATLMAVFIVRGAKISFVRGLTLYTVALAPVMVLFPILLLIAFLPLSKLMIFLMIVIGLLAVIASIFGELLLYVGINREAQMEKSPALPYAVATVAWIVLSFTFSAMILPSF
;
A
#
# COMPACT_ATOMS: atom_id res chain seq x y z
N MET A 1 -30.62 17.83 48.18
CA MET A 1 -30.98 16.48 47.74
C MET A 1 -29.78 15.96 46.97
N SER A 2 -28.84 15.36 47.69
CA SER A 2 -27.59 14.82 47.14
C SER A 2 -27.89 13.43 46.59
N GLU A 3 -27.92 13.33 45.26
CA GLU A 3 -28.11 12.09 44.55
C GLU A 3 -26.89 11.18 44.79
N ASN A 4 -27.09 10.14 45.60
CA ASN A 4 -26.12 9.07 45.82
C ASN A 4 -25.90 8.35 44.48
N LEU A 5 -24.88 8.77 43.74
CA LEU A 5 -24.32 7.97 42.65
C LEU A 5 -23.59 6.79 43.28
N ASP A 6 -24.13 5.59 43.07
CA ASP A 6 -23.59 4.33 43.54
C ASP A 6 -22.11 4.20 43.10
N PRO A 7 -21.16 4.00 44.04
CA PRO A 7 -19.73 3.82 43.71
C PRO A 7 -19.44 2.61 42.82
N GLN A 8 -20.43 1.76 42.55
CA GLN A 8 -20.28 0.51 41.80
C GLN A 8 -20.38 0.67 40.27
N GLU A 9 -20.82 1.81 39.74
CA GLU A 9 -20.81 2.03 38.28
C GLU A 9 -19.46 2.54 37.74
N MET A 10 -18.54 2.98 38.62
CA MET A 10 -17.27 3.59 38.21
C MET A 10 -16.16 2.57 37.90
N ASN A 11 -16.45 1.27 37.99
CA ASN A 11 -15.47 0.20 37.75
C ASN A 11 -16.01 -0.91 36.83
N LYS A 12 -16.72 -0.54 35.75
CA LYS A 12 -16.89 -1.46 34.62
C LYS A 12 -15.53 -1.56 33.93
N PRO A 13 -14.90 -2.75 33.83
CA PRO A 13 -13.66 -2.90 33.08
C PRO A 13 -13.93 -2.41 31.66
N GLN A 14 -13.28 -1.30 31.27
CA GLN A 14 -13.33 -0.81 29.89
C GLN A 14 -13.00 -2.01 28.99
N PRO A 15 -13.86 -2.34 28.01
CA PRO A 15 -13.64 -3.49 27.16
C PRO A 15 -12.25 -3.33 26.56
N SER A 16 -11.35 -4.27 26.88
CA SER A 16 -9.95 -4.19 26.51
C SER A 16 -9.90 -4.10 24.99
N GLN A 17 -9.69 -2.89 24.47
CA GLN A 17 -9.73 -2.67 23.02
C GLN A 17 -8.66 -3.56 22.40
N GLY A 18 -9.08 -4.38 21.44
CA GLY A 18 -8.19 -5.31 20.75
C GLY A 18 -6.99 -4.58 20.15
N PRO A 19 -5.84 -5.26 19.98
CA PRO A 19 -4.61 -4.64 19.47
C PRO A 19 -4.81 -3.98 18.09
N ALA A 20 -5.72 -4.50 17.26
CA ALA A 20 -6.10 -3.90 15.97
C ALA A 20 -6.82 -2.55 16.12
N ILE A 21 -7.78 -2.47 17.04
CA ILE A 21 -8.55 -1.23 17.28
C ILE A 21 -7.63 -0.13 17.80
N ARG A 22 -6.67 -0.49 18.67
CA ARG A 22 -5.65 0.45 19.15
C ARG A 22 -4.72 0.95 18.05
N ALA A 23 -4.29 0.07 17.14
CA ALA A 23 -3.47 0.46 15.99
C ALA A 23 -4.23 1.39 15.04
N LEU A 24 -5.50 1.11 14.76
CA LEU A 24 -6.35 1.96 13.90
C LEU A 24 -6.52 3.38 14.47
N LYS A 25 -6.73 3.50 15.79
CA LYS A 25 -6.89 4.80 16.46
C LYS A 25 -5.63 5.69 16.41
N GLN A 26 -4.46 5.10 16.17
CA GLN A 26 -3.19 5.82 16.12
C GLN A 26 -2.83 6.32 14.72
N LEU A 27 -3.56 5.86 13.69
CA LEU A 27 -3.36 6.31 12.32
C LEU A 27 -3.45 7.83 12.17
N PRO A 28 -4.45 8.55 12.75
CA PRO A 28 -4.55 9.99 12.58
C PRO A 28 -3.39 10.76 13.21
N GLU A 29 -2.91 10.34 14.38
CA GLU A 29 -1.75 10.96 15.05
C GLU A 29 -0.48 10.78 14.21
N VAL A 30 -0.25 9.57 13.71
CA VAL A 30 0.85 9.25 12.80
C VAL A 30 0.79 10.13 11.54
N TRP A 31 -0.40 10.28 10.95
CA TRP A 31 -0.64 11.15 9.81
C TRP A 31 -0.32 12.62 10.11
N MET A 32 -0.77 13.12 11.26
CA MET A 32 -0.49 14.49 11.69
C MET A 32 1.01 14.73 11.89
N HIS A 33 1.74 13.77 12.48
CA HIS A 33 3.18 13.91 12.64
C HIS A 33 3.94 13.93 11.30
N MET A 34 3.51 13.16 10.29
CA MET A 34 4.07 13.25 8.93
C MET A 34 3.83 14.62 8.31
N TRP A 35 2.60 15.13 8.42
CA TRP A 35 2.21 16.42 7.86
C TRP A 35 3.01 17.59 8.46
N HIS A 36 3.30 17.55 9.76
CA HIS A 36 4.04 18.60 10.47
C HIS A 36 5.58 18.42 10.40
N GLY A 37 6.09 17.49 9.59
CA GLY A 37 7.53 17.26 9.44
C GLY A 37 8.21 16.68 10.69
N ARG A 38 7.46 16.25 11.70
CA ARG A 38 7.96 15.67 12.97
C ARG A 38 8.33 14.19 12.80
N THR A 39 9.17 13.91 11.81
CA THR A 39 9.56 12.55 11.43
C THR A 39 10.26 11.80 12.56
N THR A 40 10.98 12.49 13.44
CA THR A 40 11.67 11.89 14.60
C THR A 40 10.71 11.30 15.63
N GLU A 41 9.69 12.06 16.03
CA GLU A 41 8.63 11.63 16.95
C GLU A 41 7.76 10.53 16.34
N LEU A 42 7.54 10.60 15.03
CA LEU A 42 6.80 9.61 14.27
C LEU A 42 7.46 8.23 14.30
N PHE A 43 8.74 8.17 13.94
CA PHE A 43 9.46 6.90 13.91
C PHE A 43 9.52 6.28 15.31
N SER A 44 9.80 7.06 16.37
CA SER A 44 9.84 6.52 17.73
C SER A 44 8.48 6.00 18.21
N ALA A 45 7.38 6.70 17.92
CA ALA A 45 6.03 6.28 18.30
C ALA A 45 5.56 5.01 17.55
N ILE A 46 5.90 4.90 16.26
CA ILE A 46 5.50 3.76 15.42
C ILE A 46 6.35 2.53 15.70
N PHE A 47 7.67 2.68 15.87
CA PHE A 47 8.56 1.55 16.16
C PHE A 47 8.28 0.89 17.51
N ALA A 48 7.64 1.59 18.44
CA ALA A 48 7.21 1.02 19.71
C ALA A 48 6.06 0.00 19.59
N LYS A 49 5.38 -0.09 18.43
CA LYS A 49 4.13 -0.85 18.27
C LYS A 49 4.20 -1.84 17.09
N PRO A 50 4.71 -3.06 17.28
CA PRO A 50 4.91 -4.02 16.20
C PRO A 50 3.61 -4.43 15.48
N PHE A 51 2.47 -4.42 16.19
CA PHE A 51 1.17 -4.75 15.60
C PHE A 51 0.66 -3.68 14.63
N PHE A 52 1.12 -2.42 14.77
CA PHE A 52 0.74 -1.33 13.87
C PHE A 52 1.16 -1.64 12.43
N ALA A 53 2.38 -2.13 12.22
CA ALA A 53 2.91 -2.45 10.89
C ALA A 53 2.05 -3.50 10.17
N TRP A 54 1.61 -4.54 10.87
CA TRP A 54 0.73 -5.56 10.30
C TRP A 54 -0.64 -5.00 9.91
N VAL A 55 -1.23 -4.16 10.75
CA VAL A 55 -2.53 -3.52 10.46
C VAL A 55 -2.41 -2.60 9.25
N VAL A 56 -1.38 -1.75 9.19
CA VAL A 56 -1.17 -0.84 8.06
C VAL A 56 -0.89 -1.60 6.77
N ALA A 57 -0.05 -2.64 6.82
CA ALA A 57 0.21 -3.49 5.67
C ALA A 57 -1.05 -4.20 5.19
N GLY A 58 -1.88 -4.73 6.11
CA GLY A 58 -3.16 -5.35 5.76
C GLY A 58 -4.14 -4.38 5.11
N ILE A 59 -4.26 -3.16 5.65
CA ILE A 59 -5.08 -2.09 5.06
C ILE A 59 -4.54 -1.75 3.67
N TYR A 60 -3.23 -1.58 3.51
CA TYR A 60 -2.61 -1.29 2.22
C TYR A 60 -2.93 -2.36 1.18
N VAL A 61 -2.80 -3.64 1.53
CA VAL A 61 -3.09 -4.76 0.62
C VAL A 61 -4.52 -4.69 0.10
N VAL A 62 -5.50 -4.51 0.98
CA VAL A 62 -6.91 -4.43 0.60
C VAL A 62 -7.21 -3.14 -0.17
N ALA A 63 -6.69 -2.00 0.30
CA ALA A 63 -6.90 -0.70 -0.31
C ALA A 63 -6.25 -0.55 -1.69
N TYR A 64 -5.21 -1.31 -1.98
CA TYR A 64 -4.62 -1.43 -3.31
C TYR A 64 -5.42 -2.42 -4.18
N ALA A 65 -5.64 -3.64 -3.69
CA ALA A 65 -6.22 -4.73 -4.49
C ALA A 65 -7.66 -4.44 -4.93
N LEU A 66 -8.46 -3.80 -4.07
CA LEU A 66 -9.87 -3.51 -4.36
C LEU A 66 -10.06 -2.52 -5.54
N PRO A 67 -9.53 -1.29 -5.51
CA PRO A 67 -9.68 -0.38 -6.65
C PRO A 67 -8.98 -0.93 -7.90
N ALA A 68 -7.83 -1.60 -7.76
CA ALA A 68 -7.15 -2.20 -8.90
C ALA A 68 -7.99 -3.30 -9.57
N SER A 69 -8.61 -4.20 -8.80
CA SER A 69 -9.49 -5.25 -9.35
C SER A 69 -10.74 -4.68 -10.00
N LEU A 70 -11.34 -3.63 -9.41
CA LEU A 70 -12.50 -2.93 -9.97
C LEU A 70 -12.16 -2.26 -11.31
N LEU A 71 -11.00 -1.60 -11.40
CA LEU A 71 -10.52 -0.99 -12.64
C LEU A 71 -10.23 -2.07 -13.68
N MET A 72 -9.57 -3.17 -13.30
CA MET A 72 -9.31 -4.29 -14.19
C MET A 72 -10.59 -4.90 -14.77
N ALA A 73 -11.60 -5.14 -13.93
CA ALA A 73 -12.89 -5.67 -14.38
C ALA A 73 -13.67 -4.72 -15.31
N ARG A 74 -13.27 -3.46 -15.40
CA ARG A 74 -13.84 -2.46 -16.30
C ARG A 74 -13.10 -2.32 -17.63
N TYR A 75 -11.79 -2.55 -17.64
CA TYR A 75 -10.95 -2.34 -18.83
C TYR A 75 -10.56 -3.61 -19.55
N ILE A 76 -10.60 -4.75 -18.86
CA ILE A 76 -10.18 -6.03 -19.39
C ILE A 76 -11.46 -6.85 -19.59
N PRO A 77 -11.90 -7.09 -20.84
CA PRO A 77 -12.89 -8.13 -21.08
C PRO A 77 -12.28 -9.44 -20.58
N GLY A 78 -13.09 -10.36 -20.04
CA GLY A 78 -12.63 -11.56 -19.30
C GLY A 78 -11.61 -12.47 -20.01
N PRO A 79 -11.41 -13.71 -19.54
CA PRO A 79 -10.33 -14.62 -19.98
C PRO A 79 -10.21 -14.80 -21.50
N SER A 80 -11.30 -14.61 -22.26
CA SER A 80 -11.31 -14.64 -23.73
C SER A 80 -10.63 -13.44 -24.41
N ALA A 81 -10.26 -12.38 -23.69
CA ALA A 81 -9.64 -11.17 -24.24
C ALA A 81 -8.18 -10.94 -23.82
N PHE A 82 -7.52 -11.91 -23.16
CA PHE A 82 -6.09 -11.84 -22.81
C PHE A 82 -5.16 -11.68 -24.03
N ALA A 83 -5.63 -12.02 -25.23
CA ALA A 83 -4.98 -11.63 -26.48
C ALA A 83 -4.80 -10.10 -26.65
N SER A 84 -5.50 -9.29 -25.84
CA SER A 84 -5.50 -7.83 -25.92
C SER A 84 -4.45 -7.14 -25.03
N PHE A 85 -3.88 -7.83 -24.02
CA PHE A 85 -2.76 -7.28 -23.23
C PHE A 85 -1.46 -7.17 -24.04
N ASN A 86 -1.29 -8.06 -25.01
CA ASN A 86 -0.13 -8.03 -25.93
C ASN A 86 -0.27 -6.98 -27.05
N SER A 87 -1.35 -6.22 -27.07
CA SER A 87 -1.60 -5.16 -28.04
C SER A 87 -1.84 -3.83 -27.33
N PRO A 88 -0.79 -2.99 -27.16
CA PRO A 88 -0.90 -1.64 -26.60
C PRO A 88 -2.00 -0.80 -27.29
N GLU A 89 -2.20 -1.08 -28.58
CA GLU A 89 -3.21 -0.46 -29.45
C GLU A 89 -4.65 -0.75 -29.01
N ARG A 90 -4.94 -1.95 -28.48
CA ARG A 90 -6.30 -2.28 -27.97
C ARG A 90 -6.55 -1.69 -26.59
N LEU A 91 -5.51 -1.58 -25.76
CA LEU A 91 -5.58 -0.90 -24.46
C LEU A 91 -5.86 0.60 -24.63
N LEU A 92 -5.13 1.27 -25.53
CA LEU A 92 -5.38 2.66 -25.91
C LEU A 92 -6.71 2.84 -26.67
N GLY A 93 -7.05 1.90 -27.56
CA GLY A 93 -8.29 1.91 -28.32
C GLY A 93 -9.54 1.73 -27.45
N SER A 94 -9.53 0.81 -26.48
CA SER A 94 -10.65 0.64 -25.54
C SER A 94 -10.78 1.83 -24.59
N LEU A 95 -9.66 2.43 -24.16
CA LEU A 95 -9.66 3.64 -23.34
C LEU A 95 -10.27 4.86 -24.08
N LEU A 96 -10.00 5.02 -25.37
CA LEU A 96 -10.44 6.21 -26.12
C LEU A 96 -11.86 6.08 -26.71
N PHE A 97 -12.35 4.86 -26.93
CA PHE A 97 -13.58 4.57 -27.68
C PHE A 97 -14.60 3.67 -26.95
N SER A 98 -14.46 3.43 -25.64
CA SER A 98 -15.38 2.56 -24.88
C SER A 98 -16.83 3.06 -24.92
N GLU A 99 -17.72 2.19 -25.40
CA GLU A 99 -19.15 2.25 -25.12
C GLU A 99 -19.38 1.86 -23.64
N GLY A 100 -20.34 2.53 -23.00
CA GLY A 100 -20.49 2.64 -21.54
C GLY A 100 -20.90 1.39 -20.75
N HIS A 101 -20.13 0.31 -20.85
CA HIS A 101 -20.28 -0.85 -19.97
C HIS A 101 -19.61 -0.61 -18.61
N TYR A 102 -20.35 -0.84 -17.52
CA TYR A 102 -19.86 -0.63 -16.15
C TYR A 102 -18.98 -1.77 -15.61
N PHE A 103 -19.09 -2.98 -16.15
CA PHE A 103 -18.32 -4.17 -15.80
C PHE A 103 -18.25 -5.10 -17.02
N LEU A 104 -17.05 -5.60 -17.34
CA LEU A 104 -16.80 -6.53 -18.45
C LEU A 104 -16.51 -7.97 -17.99
N MET A 105 -16.31 -8.18 -16.68
CA MET A 105 -16.05 -9.48 -16.08
C MET A 105 -17.25 -9.98 -15.27
N THR A 106 -17.39 -11.31 -15.17
CA THR A 106 -18.28 -11.93 -14.20
C THR A 106 -17.77 -11.72 -12.77
N PHE A 107 -18.65 -11.88 -11.78
CA PHE A 107 -18.26 -11.76 -10.37
C PHE A 107 -17.16 -12.75 -9.97
N GLY A 108 -17.20 -13.98 -10.48
CA GLY A 108 -16.20 -15.01 -10.19
C GLY A 108 -14.81 -14.65 -10.71
N GLU A 109 -14.73 -14.14 -11.94
CA GLU A 109 -13.47 -13.67 -12.56
C GLU A 109 -12.90 -12.46 -11.82
N TRP A 110 -13.73 -11.46 -11.50
CA TRP A 110 -13.31 -10.30 -10.71
C TRP A 110 -12.79 -10.72 -9.33
N PHE A 111 -13.48 -11.65 -8.66
CA PHE A 111 -13.07 -12.12 -7.34
C PHE A 111 -11.74 -12.89 -7.40
N ALA A 112 -11.51 -13.69 -8.44
CA ALA A 112 -10.24 -14.33 -8.67
C ALA A 112 -9.11 -13.31 -8.89
N VAL A 113 -9.34 -12.28 -9.72
CA VAL A 113 -8.39 -11.16 -9.93
C VAL A 113 -8.10 -10.43 -8.61
N PHE A 114 -9.12 -10.16 -7.80
CA PHE A 114 -8.96 -9.54 -6.49
C PHE A 114 -8.07 -10.37 -5.54
N LEU A 115 -8.32 -11.68 -5.44
CA LEU A 115 -7.47 -12.58 -4.63
C LEU A 115 -6.04 -12.64 -5.16
N CYS A 116 -5.88 -12.69 -6.48
CA CYS A 116 -4.60 -12.70 -7.15
C CYS A 116 -3.79 -11.42 -6.83
N LEU A 117 -4.44 -10.25 -6.87
CA LEU A 117 -3.82 -8.98 -6.47
C LEU A 117 -3.47 -8.93 -4.99
N ILE A 118 -4.28 -9.52 -4.10
CA ILE A 118 -3.96 -9.64 -2.67
C ILE A 118 -2.66 -10.43 -2.48
N ILE A 119 -2.60 -11.65 -3.04
CA ILE A 119 -1.43 -12.52 -2.94
C ILE A 119 -0.21 -11.84 -3.58
N GLY A 120 -0.42 -11.23 -4.74
CA GLY A 120 0.53 -10.41 -5.49
C GLY A 120 1.20 -9.36 -4.61
N THR A 121 0.37 -8.58 -3.94
CA THR A 121 0.79 -7.45 -3.10
C THR A 121 1.50 -7.93 -1.83
N ILE A 122 1.00 -8.99 -1.17
CA ILE A 122 1.64 -9.58 0.01
C ILE A 122 3.05 -10.06 -0.34
N ALA A 123 3.22 -10.77 -1.45
CA ALA A 123 4.52 -11.24 -1.91
C ALA A 123 5.48 -10.07 -2.23
N SER A 124 4.98 -9.03 -2.91
CA SER A 124 5.78 -7.83 -3.21
C SER A 124 6.22 -7.09 -1.92
N ILE A 125 5.35 -6.98 -0.91
CA ILE A 125 5.68 -6.40 0.41
C ILE A 125 6.75 -7.26 1.10
N ALA A 126 6.56 -8.58 1.17
CA ALA A 126 7.51 -9.49 1.80
C ALA A 126 8.89 -9.41 1.13
N LEU A 127 8.93 -9.35 -0.20
CA LEU A 127 10.15 -9.19 -0.97
C LEU A 127 10.81 -7.83 -0.69
N ARG A 128 10.03 -6.74 -0.61
CA ARG A 128 10.56 -5.42 -0.28
C ARG A 128 11.22 -5.43 1.09
N VAL A 129 10.56 -5.99 2.09
CA VAL A 129 11.11 -6.11 3.45
C VAL A 129 12.38 -6.97 3.45
N ALA A 130 12.41 -8.08 2.72
CA ALA A 130 13.61 -8.91 2.58
C ALA A 130 14.78 -8.13 1.96
N THR A 131 14.52 -7.32 0.93
CA THR A 131 15.55 -6.48 0.30
C THR A 131 16.07 -5.41 1.27
N LEU A 132 15.20 -4.81 2.09
CA LEU A 132 15.60 -3.87 3.16
C LEU A 132 16.47 -4.57 4.20
N MET A 133 16.09 -5.77 4.65
CA MET A 133 16.90 -6.58 5.56
C MET A 133 18.29 -6.86 4.99
N ALA A 134 18.40 -7.18 3.70
CA ALA A 134 19.68 -7.37 3.03
C ALA A 134 20.54 -6.09 3.03
N VAL A 135 19.93 -4.92 2.79
CA VAL A 135 20.62 -3.61 2.89
C VAL A 135 21.21 -3.40 4.28
N PHE A 136 20.46 -3.73 5.34
CA PHE A 136 20.97 -3.62 6.71
C PHE A 136 22.12 -4.60 6.98
N ILE A 137 22.01 -5.86 6.51
CA ILE A 137 23.06 -6.87 6.67
C ILE A 137 24.38 -6.41 6.04
N VAL A 138 24.33 -5.87 4.81
CA VAL A 138 25.52 -5.31 4.12
C VAL A 138 26.15 -4.16 4.92
N ARG A 139 25.34 -3.43 5.70
CA ARG A 139 25.79 -2.34 6.57
C ARG A 139 26.22 -2.80 7.97
N GLY A 140 26.24 -4.11 8.23
CA GLY A 140 26.65 -4.67 9.53
C GLY A 140 25.56 -4.60 10.61
N ALA A 141 24.33 -4.20 10.25
CA ALA A 141 23.20 -4.16 11.16
C ALA A 141 22.24 -5.32 10.87
N LYS A 142 21.64 -5.91 11.91
CA LYS A 142 20.59 -6.92 11.74
C LYS A 142 19.27 -6.35 12.26
N ILE A 143 18.28 -6.27 11.38
CA ILE A 143 16.92 -5.88 11.75
C ILE A 143 15.99 -7.07 11.64
N SER A 144 14.94 -7.11 12.47
CA SER A 144 13.88 -8.10 12.36
C SER A 144 12.95 -7.79 11.18
N PHE A 145 12.26 -8.80 10.66
CA PHE A 145 11.27 -8.62 9.59
C PHE A 145 10.20 -7.59 9.96
N VAL A 146 9.69 -7.65 11.19
CA VAL A 146 8.66 -6.71 11.67
C VAL A 146 9.19 -5.28 11.64
N ARG A 147 10.46 -5.04 11.97
CA ARG A 147 11.05 -3.69 11.94
C ARG A 147 11.24 -3.19 10.50
N GLY A 148 11.63 -4.06 9.58
CA GLY A 148 11.68 -3.75 8.15
C GLY A 148 10.29 -3.47 7.58
N LEU A 149 9.28 -4.24 8.00
CA LEU A 149 7.88 -3.99 7.65
C LEU A 149 7.40 -2.63 8.17
N THR A 150 7.75 -2.27 9.41
CA THR A 150 7.43 -0.96 9.97
C THR A 150 8.05 0.20 9.18
N LEU A 151 9.33 0.07 8.80
CA LEU A 151 9.99 1.06 7.93
C LEU A 151 9.22 1.22 6.62
N TYR A 152 8.83 0.10 6.02
CA TYR A 152 8.14 0.11 4.75
C TYR A 152 6.71 0.65 4.84
N THR A 153 5.95 0.34 5.90
CA THR A 153 4.58 0.86 6.05
C THR A 153 4.56 2.37 6.27
N VAL A 154 5.55 2.94 6.95
CA VAL A 154 5.71 4.40 7.04
C VAL A 154 5.93 5.02 5.66
N ALA A 155 6.74 4.35 4.83
CA ALA A 155 7.02 4.80 3.47
C ALA A 155 5.83 4.68 2.52
N LEU A 156 4.92 3.73 2.77
CA LEU A 156 3.70 3.57 1.99
C LEU A 156 2.62 4.61 2.32
N ALA A 157 2.72 5.26 3.49
CA ALA A 157 1.67 6.16 3.95
C ALA A 157 1.33 7.28 2.95
N PRO A 158 2.29 8.03 2.36
CA PRO A 158 1.97 9.06 1.36
C PRO A 158 1.08 8.55 0.21
N VAL A 159 1.35 7.33 -0.27
CA VAL A 159 0.58 6.70 -1.35
C VAL A 159 -0.82 6.26 -0.87
N MET A 160 -0.94 5.80 0.38
CA MET A 160 -2.21 5.32 0.92
C MET A 160 -3.33 6.36 0.93
N VAL A 161 -3.00 7.67 1.02
CA VAL A 161 -3.99 8.76 0.95
C VAL A 161 -4.73 8.79 -0.38
N LEU A 162 -4.10 8.27 -1.43
CA LEU A 162 -4.67 8.27 -2.77
C LEU A 162 -5.65 7.12 -2.99
N PHE A 163 -5.62 6.06 -2.17
CA PHE A 163 -6.49 4.90 -2.37
C PHE A 163 -7.99 5.19 -2.24
N PRO A 164 -8.47 5.97 -1.25
CA PRO A 164 -9.88 6.37 -1.22
C PRO A 164 -10.29 7.14 -2.48
N ILE A 165 -9.41 7.99 -3.02
CA ILE A 165 -9.66 8.76 -4.23
C ILE A 165 -9.71 7.83 -5.44
N LEU A 166 -8.77 6.90 -5.56
CA LEU A 166 -8.78 5.86 -6.61
C LEU A 166 -10.05 5.01 -6.55
N LEU A 167 -10.50 4.66 -5.36
CA LEU A 167 -11.73 3.90 -5.17
C LEU A 167 -12.95 4.69 -5.65
N LEU A 168 -13.05 5.98 -5.31
CA LEU A 168 -14.12 6.85 -5.81
C LEU A 168 -14.09 6.97 -7.34
N ILE A 169 -12.90 7.15 -7.93
CA ILE A 169 -12.73 7.20 -9.39
C ILE A 169 -13.13 5.87 -10.03
N ALA A 170 -12.79 4.74 -9.40
CA ALA A 170 -13.17 3.42 -9.85
C ALA A 170 -14.68 3.15 -9.83
N PHE A 171 -15.50 4.02 -9.24
CA PHE A 171 -16.96 3.95 -9.32
C PHE A 171 -17.56 4.85 -10.41
N LEU A 172 -16.85 5.90 -10.85
CA LEU A 172 -17.33 6.82 -11.89
C LEU A 172 -17.57 6.10 -13.23
N PRO A 173 -18.54 6.52 -14.06
CA PRO A 173 -18.72 5.95 -15.38
C PRO A 173 -17.47 6.15 -16.26
N LEU A 174 -17.19 5.18 -17.12
CA LEU A 174 -16.11 5.29 -18.11
C LEU A 174 -16.34 6.54 -18.96
N SER A 175 -15.45 7.50 -18.82
CA SER A 175 -15.54 8.80 -19.47
C SER A 175 -14.14 9.37 -19.62
N LYS A 176 -13.98 10.33 -20.55
CA LYS A 176 -12.72 11.07 -20.72
C LYS A 176 -12.27 11.74 -19.42
N LEU A 177 -13.23 12.20 -18.61
CA LEU A 177 -12.97 12.78 -17.28
C LEU A 177 -12.35 11.74 -16.33
N MET A 178 -12.90 10.52 -16.28
CA MET A 178 -12.35 9.44 -15.45
C MET A 178 -10.91 9.11 -15.83
N ILE A 179 -10.62 9.01 -17.13
CA ILE A 179 -9.26 8.73 -17.64
C ILE A 179 -8.30 9.87 -17.28
N PHE A 180 -8.73 11.12 -17.46
CA PHE A 180 -7.95 12.28 -17.02
C PHE A 180 -7.65 12.23 -15.51
N LEU A 181 -8.65 11.94 -14.68
CA LEU A 181 -8.47 11.79 -13.23
C LEU A 181 -7.53 10.62 -12.88
N MET A 182 -7.62 9.50 -13.57
CA MET A 182 -6.70 8.35 -13.40
C MET A 182 -5.25 8.73 -13.69
N ILE A 183 -5.00 9.51 -14.76
CA ILE A 183 -3.65 10.00 -15.09
C ILE A 183 -3.14 10.96 -14.01
N VAL A 184 -3.98 11.92 -13.58
CA VAL A 184 -3.62 12.89 -12.54
C VAL A 184 -3.27 12.18 -11.24
N ILE A 185 -4.10 11.22 -10.80
CA ILE A 185 -3.85 10.45 -9.59
C ILE A 185 -2.65 9.51 -9.75
N GLY A 186 -2.44 8.94 -10.93
CA GLY A 186 -1.22 8.17 -11.24
C GLY A 186 0.04 9.01 -11.08
N LEU A 187 0.04 10.25 -11.58
CA LEU A 187 1.15 11.18 -11.40
C LEU A 187 1.37 11.55 -9.93
N LEU A 188 0.29 11.81 -9.19
CA LEU A 188 0.37 12.06 -7.75
C LEU A 188 0.89 10.85 -6.98
N ALA A 189 0.52 9.63 -7.40
CA ALA A 189 1.03 8.39 -6.81
C ALA A 189 2.53 8.20 -7.06
N VAL A 190 3.03 8.56 -8.24
CA VAL A 190 4.48 8.60 -8.51
C VAL A 190 5.19 9.58 -7.57
N ILE A 191 4.68 10.80 -7.45
CA ILE A 191 5.25 11.82 -6.55
C ILE A 191 5.23 11.32 -5.09
N ALA A 192 4.10 10.80 -4.62
CA ALA A 192 3.96 10.24 -3.28
C ALA A 192 4.91 9.05 -3.05
N SER A 193 5.14 8.22 -4.07
CA SER A 193 6.07 7.10 -3.99
C SER A 193 7.52 7.58 -3.85
N ILE A 194 7.91 8.67 -4.55
CA ILE A 194 9.22 9.30 -4.37
C ILE A 194 9.40 9.79 -2.94
N PHE A 195 8.38 10.43 -2.35
CA PHE A 195 8.41 10.81 -0.93
C PHE A 195 8.53 9.59 -0.01
N GLY A 196 7.82 8.50 -0.31
CA GLY A 196 7.95 7.22 0.41
C GLY A 196 9.37 6.66 0.37
N GLU A 197 10.00 6.65 -0.81
CA GLU A 197 11.39 6.22 -0.99
C GLU A 197 12.38 7.11 -0.22
N LEU A 198 12.16 8.43 -0.20
CA LEU A 198 12.93 9.37 0.63
C LEU A 198 12.77 9.05 2.13
N LEU A 199 11.56 8.73 2.59
CA LEU A 199 11.31 8.33 3.98
C LEU A 199 12.00 7.01 4.34
N LEU A 200 12.03 6.03 3.42
CA LEU A 200 12.82 4.80 3.59
C LEU A 200 14.30 5.12 3.73
N TYR A 201 14.84 5.95 2.85
CA TYR A 201 16.25 6.32 2.87
C TYR A 201 16.63 7.01 4.20
N VAL A 202 15.79 7.93 4.69
CA VAL A 202 15.97 8.58 6.00
C VAL A 202 15.87 7.56 7.14
N GLY A 203 14.90 6.66 7.10
CA GLY A 203 14.71 5.61 8.11
C GLY A 203 15.92 4.66 8.18
N ILE A 204 16.44 4.23 7.04
CA ILE A 204 17.63 3.38 6.92
C ILE A 204 18.88 4.09 7.46
N ASN A 205 19.04 5.38 7.18
CA ASN A 205 20.17 6.15 7.70
C ASN A 205 20.14 6.30 9.22
N ARG A 206 18.96 6.51 9.80
CA ARG A 206 18.78 6.63 11.25
C ARG A 206 19.05 5.32 11.97
N GLU A 207 18.54 4.20 11.46
CA GLU A 207 18.70 2.89 12.10
C GLU A 207 20.15 2.37 12.10
N ALA A 208 20.98 2.82 11.16
CA ALA A 208 22.38 2.41 11.09
C ALA A 208 23.36 3.53 11.49
N GLN A 209 22.92 4.51 12.28
CA GLN A 209 23.75 5.55 12.87
C GLN A 209 24.61 6.37 11.88
N MET A 210 24.17 6.48 10.62
CA MET A 210 24.87 7.24 9.55
C MET A 210 26.34 6.86 9.28
N GLU A 211 26.84 5.72 9.75
CA GLU A 211 28.28 5.39 9.65
C GLU A 211 28.78 5.18 8.21
N LYS A 212 27.89 4.76 7.29
CA LYS A 212 28.18 4.55 5.86
C LYS A 212 26.99 4.93 4.99
N SER A 213 27.25 5.55 3.84
CA SER A 213 26.20 5.89 2.86
C SER A 213 25.44 4.64 2.40
N PRO A 214 24.11 4.55 2.61
CA PRO A 214 23.32 3.42 2.16
C PRO A 214 22.92 3.52 0.69
N ALA A 215 23.30 4.59 -0.03
CA ALA A 215 22.78 4.88 -1.36
C ALA A 215 22.98 3.73 -2.35
N LEU A 216 24.19 3.17 -2.43
CA LEU A 216 24.51 2.08 -3.35
C LEU A 216 23.76 0.77 -3.01
N PRO A 217 23.86 0.19 -1.79
CA PRO A 217 23.16 -1.04 -1.47
C PRO A 217 21.63 -0.88 -1.55
N TYR A 218 21.11 0.29 -1.18
CA TYR A 218 19.69 0.60 -1.29
C TYR A 218 19.20 0.69 -2.74
N ALA A 219 19.96 1.36 -3.62
CA ALA A 219 19.61 1.46 -5.03
C ALA A 219 19.60 0.08 -5.70
N VAL A 220 20.61 -0.76 -5.45
CA VAL A 220 20.67 -2.13 -5.97
C VAL A 220 19.50 -2.97 -5.47
N ALA A 221 19.22 -2.93 -4.17
CA ALA A 221 18.08 -3.62 -3.57
C ALA A 221 16.74 -3.17 -4.15
N THR A 222 16.60 -1.87 -4.46
CA THR A 222 15.39 -1.30 -5.06
C THR A 222 15.22 -1.74 -6.50
N VAL A 223 16.28 -1.69 -7.32
CA VAL A 223 16.24 -2.22 -8.68
C VAL A 223 15.90 -3.71 -8.69
N ALA A 224 16.52 -4.50 -7.80
CA ALA A 224 16.21 -5.92 -7.67
C ALA A 224 14.74 -6.16 -7.31
N TRP A 225 14.20 -5.40 -6.35
CA TRP A 225 12.79 -5.48 -5.98
C TRP A 225 11.86 -5.13 -7.14
N ILE A 226 12.16 -4.07 -7.91
CA ILE A 226 11.36 -3.67 -9.08
C ILE A 226 11.36 -4.79 -10.12
N VAL A 227 12.53 -5.31 -10.49
CA VAL A 227 12.66 -6.38 -11.50
C VAL A 227 11.92 -7.63 -11.08
N LEU A 228 12.09 -8.07 -9.83
CA LEU A 228 11.41 -9.25 -9.31
C LEU A 228 9.90 -9.05 -9.19
N SER A 229 9.44 -7.89 -8.75
CA SER A 229 8.01 -7.56 -8.67
C SER A 229 7.38 -7.53 -10.06
N PHE A 230 8.05 -6.90 -11.03
CA PHE A 230 7.61 -6.87 -12.42
C PHE A 230 7.53 -8.29 -13.02
N THR A 231 8.57 -9.10 -12.81
CA THR A 231 8.61 -10.49 -13.29
C THR A 231 7.50 -11.33 -12.67
N PHE A 232 7.29 -11.18 -11.36
CA PHE A 232 6.25 -11.90 -10.63
C PHE A 232 4.85 -11.50 -11.12
N SER A 233 4.59 -10.20 -11.29
CA SER A 233 3.34 -9.71 -11.88
C SER A 233 3.15 -10.22 -13.31
N ALA A 234 4.20 -10.20 -14.13
CA ALA A 234 4.16 -10.69 -15.51
C ALA A 234 3.93 -12.20 -15.62
N MET A 235 4.32 -13.00 -14.61
CA MET A 235 4.06 -14.44 -14.59
C MET A 235 2.67 -14.80 -14.04
N ILE A 236 2.19 -14.02 -13.07
CA ILE A 236 0.92 -14.31 -12.39
C ILE A 236 -0.28 -13.78 -13.17
N LEU A 237 -0.20 -12.57 -13.73
CA LEU A 237 -1.31 -11.97 -14.47
C LEU A 237 -1.80 -12.84 -15.65
N PRO A 238 -0.93 -13.52 -16.43
CA PRO A 238 -1.38 -14.38 -17.54
C PRO A 238 -1.94 -15.75 -17.11
N SER A 239 -1.82 -16.12 -15.83
CA SER A 239 -2.18 -17.46 -15.35
C SER A 239 -3.66 -17.59 -14.94
N PHE A 240 -4.44 -16.51 -15.07
CA PHE A 240 -5.85 -16.38 -14.69
C PHE A 240 -6.63 -15.64 -15.78
#